data_AF-A0A3N5QLZ8-F1
#
_entry.id   AF-A0A3N5QLZ8-F1
#
_cell.length_a   1.000
_cell.length_b   1.000
_cell.length_c   1.000
_cell.angle_alpha   90.00
_cell.angle_beta   90.00
_cell.angle_gamma   90.00
#
_symmetry.space_group_name_H-M   'P 1'
#
loop_
_entity.id
_entity.type
_entity.pdbx_description
1 polymer ?
#
loop_
_entity_poly.entity_id
_entity_poly.type
_entity_poly.pdbx_seq_one_letter_code
_entity_poly.pdbx_strand_id
1 'polypeptide(L)'
;MGRVVHFEIHADDPERAMKFYKEIFKWQFSKWGGEDYWLIITGKPEVRGIDGGLMKRKGNGPSAGQPVNSFVCTIDVDSIDEAS
;
A
#
# COMPACT_ATOMS: atom_id res chain seq x y z
N MET A 1 18.21 2.17 17.89
CA MET A 1 18.13 2.02 16.42
C MET A 1 16.92 1.14 16.12
N GLY A 2 15.90 1.66 15.44
CA GLY A 2 14.60 0.99 15.29
C GLY A 2 13.61 1.87 14.52
N ARG A 3 13.81 1.98 13.21
CA ARG A 3 12.99 2.82 12.32
C ARG A 3 11.95 1.95 11.62
N VAL A 4 10.76 2.51 11.37
CA VAL A 4 9.77 1.89 10.48
C VAL A 4 10.31 1.91 9.05
N VAL A 5 10.46 0.72 8.47
CA VAL A 5 11.02 0.51 7.12
C VAL A 5 10.06 -0.22 6.19
N HIS A 6 8.88 -0.60 6.69
CA HIS A 6 7.89 -1.38 5.95
C HIS A 6 6.48 -0.99 6.38
N PHE A 7 5.56 -1.00 5.43
CA PHE A 7 4.12 -0.86 5.68
C PHE A 7 3.38 -2.03 5.01
N GLU A 8 2.19 -2.35 5.50
CA GLU A 8 1.34 -3.38 4.89
C GLU A 8 -0.06 -2.84 4.61
N ILE A 9 -0.57 -3.14 3.41
CA ILE A 9 -1.94 -2.87 2.99
C ILE A 9 -2.70 -4.19 2.99
N HIS A 10 -3.72 -4.27 3.82
CA HIS A 10 -4.69 -5.37 3.79
C HIS A 10 -5.89 -4.93 2.97
N ALA A 11 -6.12 -5.60 1.84
CA ALA A 11 -7.21 -5.28 0.92
C ALA A 11 -8.19 -6.44 0.78
N ASP A 12 -9.49 -6.14 0.69
CA ASP A 12 -10.51 -7.15 0.40
C ASP A 12 -10.41 -7.60 -1.07
N ASP A 13 -9.95 -6.72 -1.95
CA ASP A 13 -9.64 -7.01 -3.34
C ASP A 13 -8.23 -6.49 -3.66
N PRO A 14 -7.21 -7.37 -3.56
CA PRO A 14 -5.83 -7.03 -3.89
C PRO A 14 -5.63 -6.50 -5.30
N GLU A 15 -6.31 -7.07 -6.29
CA GLU A 15 -6.14 -6.68 -7.69
C GLU A 15 -6.67 -5.28 -7.95
N ARG A 16 -7.85 -4.96 -7.40
CA ARG A 16 -8.40 -3.60 -7.45
C ARG A 16 -7.49 -2.58 -6.78
N ALA A 17 -6.94 -2.94 -5.61
CA ALA A 17 -6.00 -2.06 -4.90
C ALA A 17 -4.71 -1.84 -5.69
N MET A 18 -4.08 -2.91 -6.20
CA MET A 18 -2.87 -2.81 -7.03
C MET A 18 -3.11 -1.96 -8.27
N LYS A 19 -4.26 -2.13 -8.95
CA LYS A 19 -4.63 -1.32 -10.11
C LYS A 19 -4.66 0.17 -9.76
N PHE A 20 -5.37 0.54 -8.69
CA PHE A 20 -5.46 1.93 -8.23
C PHE A 20 -4.07 2.54 -7.95
N TYR A 21 -3.24 1.86 -7.15
CA TYR A 21 -1.92 2.39 -6.80
C TYR A 21 -0.96 2.44 -7.98
N LYS A 22 -1.07 1.50 -8.93
CA LYS A 22 -0.31 1.52 -10.18
C LYS A 22 -0.73 2.65 -11.10
N GLU A 23 -2.02 2.94 -11.19
CA GLU A 23 -2.54 3.99 -12.08
C GLU A 23 -2.22 5.38 -11.55
N ILE A 24 -2.38 5.62 -10.26
CA ILE A 24 -2.20 6.95 -9.67
C ILE A 24 -0.74 7.20 -9.29
N PHE A 25 -0.16 6.34 -8.46
CA PHE A 25 1.17 6.56 -7.88
C PHE A 25 2.30 5.85 -8.62
N LYS A 26 1.96 5.12 -9.70
CA LYS A 26 2.93 4.34 -10.52
C LYS A 26 3.72 3.32 -9.71
N TRP A 27 3.16 2.84 -8.60
CA TRP A 27 3.77 1.80 -7.78
C TRP A 27 3.89 0.49 -8.55
N GLN A 28 4.90 -0.30 -8.20
CA GLN A 28 5.15 -1.61 -8.79
C GLN A 28 4.83 -2.71 -7.79
N PHE A 29 4.34 -3.84 -8.31
CA PHE A 29 3.92 -4.97 -7.50
C PHE A 29 4.53 -6.26 -8.05
N SER A 30 5.10 -7.08 -7.17
CA SER A 30 5.58 -8.42 -7.52
C SER A 30 4.99 -9.43 -6.55
N LYS A 31 4.40 -10.51 -7.10
CA LYS A 31 3.84 -11.58 -6.26
C LYS A 31 5.01 -12.31 -5.58
N TRP A 32 4.88 -12.52 -4.27
CA TRP A 32 5.92 -13.16 -3.47
C TRP A 32 5.47 -14.56 -3.06
N GLY A 33 6.16 -15.57 -3.58
CA GLY A 33 5.86 -16.97 -3.30
C GLY A 33 4.50 -17.42 -3.85
N GLY A 34 3.90 -18.40 -3.18
CA GLY A 34 2.61 -18.98 -3.56
C GLY A 34 1.39 -18.37 -2.87
N GLU A 35 1.59 -17.46 -1.93
CA GLU A 35 0.51 -16.82 -1.17
C GLU A 35 -0.02 -15.57 -1.89
N ASP A 36 -1.21 -15.11 -1.50
CA ASP A 36 -1.77 -13.83 -1.96
C ASP A 36 -1.13 -12.66 -1.19
N TYR A 37 0.17 -12.53 -1.43
CA TYR A 37 1.04 -11.48 -0.91
C TYR A 37 1.89 -10.88 -2.04
N TRP A 38 2.02 -9.56 -2.06
CA TRP A 38 2.75 -8.82 -3.06
C TRP A 38 3.70 -7.83 -2.40
N LEU A 39 4.93 -7.77 -2.88
CA LEU A 39 5.87 -6.72 -2.53
C LEU A 39 5.51 -5.45 -3.33
N ILE A 40 5.53 -4.31 -2.65
CA ILE A 40 5.25 -2.99 -3.20
C ILE A 40 6.55 -2.22 -3.30
N ILE A 41 6.87 -1.72 -4.50
CA ILE A 41 7.92 -0.72 -4.71
C ILE A 41 7.24 0.62 -4.93
N THR A 42 7.48 1.58 -4.03
CA THR A 42 6.79 2.88 -3.98
C THR A 42 7.52 4.00 -4.72
N GLY A 43 8.80 3.81 -5.01
CA GLY A 43 9.63 4.81 -5.69
C GLY A 43 10.99 4.24 -6.08
N LYS A 44 11.89 5.12 -6.53
CA LYS A 44 13.27 4.72 -6.84
C LYS A 44 14.10 4.60 -5.55
N PRO A 45 15.09 3.69 -5.48
CA PRO A 45 15.91 3.49 -4.27
C PRO A 45 16.63 4.74 -3.76
N GLU A 46 16.90 5.72 -4.64
CA GLU A 46 17.58 6.96 -4.31
C GLU A 46 16.66 8.02 -3.70
N VAL A 47 15.34 7.82 -3.78
CA VAL A 47 14.32 8.72 -3.24
C VAL A 47 13.94 8.29 -1.82
N ARG A 48 13.74 9.27 -0.93
CA ARG A 48 13.31 8.99 0.44
C ARG A 48 11.91 8.37 0.44
N GLY A 49 11.77 7.23 1.09
CA GLY A 49 10.51 6.52 1.22
C GLY A 49 10.70 5.19 1.95
N ILE A 50 9.63 4.40 2.05
CA ILE A 50 9.67 3.01 2.46
C ILE A 50 8.84 2.19 1.49
N ASP A 51 9.23 0.94 1.28
CA ASP A 51 8.48 -0.02 0.51
C ASP A 51 7.55 -0.85 1.41
N GLY A 52 6.69 -1.66 0.81
CA GLY A 52 5.59 -2.28 1.54
C GLY A 52 5.17 -3.65 1.04
N GLY A 53 4.15 -4.15 1.70
CA GLY A 53 3.43 -5.37 1.37
C GLY A 53 1.97 -5.06 1.05
N LEU A 54 1.40 -5.80 0.12
CA LEU A 54 -0.05 -5.87 -0.07
C LEU A 54 -0.47 -7.32 0.12
N MET A 55 -1.57 -7.54 0.84
CA MET A 55 -2.13 -8.88 0.99
C MET A 55 -3.64 -8.87 1.06
N LYS A 56 -4.23 -10.06 0.82
CA LYS A 56 -5.64 -10.28 1.09
C LYS A 56 -5.92 -10.07 2.59
N ARG A 57 -6.91 -9.24 2.91
CA ARG A 57 -7.35 -9.04 4.30
C ARG A 57 -7.78 -10.37 4.92
N LYS A 58 -7.30 -10.63 6.13
CA LYS A 58 -7.76 -11.73 6.98
C LYS A 58 -8.75 -11.17 8.01
N GLY A 59 -9.99 -11.63 7.97
CA GLY A 59 -11.07 -11.13 8.84
C GLY A 59 -11.91 -10.01 8.20
N ASN A 60 -12.91 -9.54 8.93
CA ASN A 60 -13.84 -8.52 8.45
C ASN A 60 -13.16 -7.15 8.30
N GLY A 61 -13.63 -6.36 7.32
CA GLY A 61 -13.26 -4.95 7.21
C GLY A 61 -13.77 -4.12 8.39
N PRO A 62 -13.23 -2.90 8.59
CA PRO A 62 -13.70 -2.00 9.62
C PRO A 62 -15.17 -1.65 9.40
N SER A 63 -15.95 -1.59 10.48
CA SER A 63 -17.34 -1.14 10.43
C SER A 63 -17.40 0.39 10.26
N ALA A 64 -18.46 0.89 9.64
CA ALA A 64 -18.67 2.33 9.50
C ALA A 64 -18.64 3.03 10.87
N GLY A 65 -17.81 4.08 11.01
CA GLY A 65 -17.64 4.82 12.26
C GLY A 65 -16.70 4.19 13.29
N GLN A 66 -16.05 3.06 12.99
CA GLN A 66 -15.02 2.52 13.88
C GLN A 66 -13.75 3.40 13.90
N PRO A 67 -13.02 3.42 15.04
CA PRO A 67 -11.69 4.03 15.11
C PRO A 67 -10.72 3.46 14.08
N VAL A 68 -9.72 4.26 13.71
CA VAL A 68 -8.63 3.84 12.82
C VAL A 68 -7.93 2.61 13.40
N ASN A 69 -7.91 1.52 12.63
CA ASN A 69 -7.33 0.23 13.01
C ASN A 69 -6.13 -0.18 12.14
N SER A 70 -5.60 0.75 11.35
CA SER A 70 -4.46 0.58 10.45
C SER A 70 -3.46 1.74 10.62
N PHE A 71 -2.23 1.58 10.13
CA PHE A 71 -1.28 2.68 10.11
C PHE A 71 -1.68 3.75 9.09
N VAL A 72 -1.69 5.01 9.52
CA VAL A 72 -1.91 6.15 8.63
C VAL A 72 -0.62 6.43 7.87
N CYS A 73 -0.65 6.17 6.56
CA CYS A 73 0.45 6.49 5.65
C CYS A 73 0.16 7.80 4.93
N THR A 74 1.13 8.71 4.92
CA THR A 74 1.08 9.93 4.11
C THR A 74 1.94 9.74 2.88
N ILE A 75 1.37 9.99 1.71
CA ILE A 75 2.05 9.87 0.42
C ILE A 75 2.23 11.29 -0.12
N ASP A 76 3.46 11.66 -0.40
CA ASP A 76 3.80 12.94 -1.03
C ASP A 76 3.55 12.84 -2.53
N VAL A 77 2.87 13.82 -3.11
CA VAL A 77 2.54 13.91 -4.53
C VAL A 77 2.68 15.35 -5.00
N ASP A 78 3.09 15.53 -6.27
CA ASP A 78 3.29 16.86 -6.85
C ASP A 78 1.96 17.66 -6.93
N SER A 79 0.84 16.98 -7.19
CA SER A 79 -0.50 17.57 -7.23
C SER A 79 -1.58 16.52 -6.93
N ILE A 80 -2.54 16.87 -6.08
CA ILE A 80 -3.70 16.01 -5.78
C ILE A 80 -4.70 15.95 -6.93
N ASP A 81 -4.81 17.03 -7.71
CA ASP A 81 -5.78 17.15 -8.81
C ASP A 81 -5.35 16.34 -10.04
N GLU A 82 -4.03 16.16 -10.22
CA GLU A 82 -3.48 15.30 -11.27
C GLU A 82 -3.52 13.81 -10.89
N ALA A 83 -3.69 13.51 -9.60
CA ALA A 83 -3.72 12.16 -9.05
C ALA A 83 -5.14 11.55 -8.96
N SER A 84 -6.18 12.32 -9.29
CA SER A 84 -7.60 11.91 -9.23
C SER A 84 -8.19 11.38 -10.53
#